data_AF-A0A840F4D3-F1
#
_entry.id   AF-A0A840F4D3-F1
#
_cell.length_a   1.000
_cell.length_b   1.000
_cell.length_c   1.000
_cell.angle_alpha   90.00
_cell.angle_beta   90.00
_cell.angle_gamma   90.00
#
_symmetry.space_group_name_H-M   'P 1'
#
loop_
_entity.id
_entity.type
_entity.pdbx_description
1 polymer ?
#
loop_
_entity_poly.entity_id
_entity_poly.type
_entity_poly.pdbx_seq_one_letter_code
_entity_poly.pdbx_strand_id
1 'polypeptide(L)'
;MPNIVLIGAAPIRGVTRFPSEGPQMVSRADAKRLIRVGLAQPDDLDTRTIDEVRAVAQAERVDIGPNAVKADTVAAIRARRALER
;
A
#
# COMPACT_ATOMS: atom_id res chain seq x y z
N MET A 1 -3.15 -3.28 -13.74
CA MET A 1 -4.22 -2.92 -12.80
C MET A 1 -3.56 -2.23 -11.60
N PRO A 2 -4.06 -1.09 -11.10
CA PRO A 2 -3.42 -0.42 -9.95
C PRO A 2 -3.60 -1.21 -8.65
N ASN A 3 -2.57 -1.14 -7.79
CA ASN A 3 -2.66 -1.57 -6.41
C ASN A 3 -3.14 -0.40 -5.54
N ILE A 4 -4.00 -0.73 -4.57
CA ILE A 4 -4.50 0.22 -3.57
C ILE A 4 -4.37 -0.39 -2.18
N VAL A 5 -4.07 0.42 -1.17
CA VAL A 5 -4.22 0.03 0.24
C VAL A 5 -5.52 0.60 0.75
N LEU A 6 -6.39 -0.24 1.32
CA LEU A 6 -7.65 0.20 1.90
C LEU A 6 -7.42 0.99 3.19
N ILE A 7 -8.26 1.99 3.45
CA ILE A 7 -8.29 2.77 4.70
C ILE A 7 -9.21 2.11 5.71
N GLY A 8 -10.37 1.65 5.26
CA GLY A 8 -11.33 0.88 6.04
C GLY A 8 -11.95 -0.23 5.21
N ALA A 9 -12.97 -0.90 5.76
CA ALA A 9 -13.73 -1.90 5.02
C ALA A 9 -14.34 -1.27 3.75
N ALA A 10 -14.09 -1.89 2.59
CA ALA A 10 -14.55 -1.35 1.31
C ALA A 10 -15.10 -2.45 0.40
N PRO A 11 -16.23 -2.22 -0.29
CA PRO A 11 -16.77 -3.18 -1.25
C PRO A 11 -15.98 -3.13 -2.57
N ILE A 12 -15.30 -4.23 -2.88
CA ILE A 12 -14.55 -4.44 -4.12
C ILE A 12 -15.18 -5.62 -4.85
N ARG A 13 -15.75 -5.39 -6.04
CA ARG A 13 -16.40 -6.43 -6.87
C ARG A 13 -17.42 -7.30 -6.11
N GLY A 14 -18.20 -6.68 -5.22
CA GLY A 14 -19.23 -7.37 -4.43
C GLY A 14 -18.73 -8.11 -3.19
N VAL A 15 -17.43 -8.07 -2.90
CA VAL A 15 -16.84 -8.63 -1.67
C VAL A 15 -16.31 -7.48 -0.80
N THR A 16 -16.67 -7.49 0.48
CA THR A 16 -16.10 -6.56 1.45
C THR A 16 -14.66 -6.96 1.73
N ARG A 17 -13.74 -6.05 1.44
CA ARG A 17 -12.30 -6.20 1.68
C ARG A 17 -11.87 -5.31 2.83
N PHE A 18 -10.83 -5.73 3.55
CA PHE A 18 -10.33 -5.08 4.75
C PHE A 18 -8.87 -4.63 4.58
N PRO A 19 -8.44 -3.54 5.25
CA PRO A 19 -7.05 -3.08 5.20
C PRO A 19 -6.02 -4.13 5.62
N SER A 20 -6.40 -5.06 6.51
CA SER A 20 -5.56 -6.16 6.98
C SER A 20 -5.20 -7.17 5.89
N GLU A 21 -5.94 -7.22 4.80
CA GLU A 21 -5.62 -8.06 3.63
C GLU A 21 -4.49 -7.48 2.78
N GLY A 22 -3.96 -6.30 3.14
CA GLY A 22 -2.90 -5.63 2.42
C GLY A 22 -3.37 -5.00 1.09
N PRO A 23 -2.43 -4.69 0.19
CA PRO A 23 -2.75 -4.07 -1.09
C PRO A 23 -3.63 -4.96 -1.96
N GLN A 24 -4.65 -4.36 -2.54
CA GLN A 24 -5.58 -5.02 -3.44
C GLN A 24 -5.33 -4.55 -4.87
N MET A 25 -5.10 -5.49 -5.78
CA MET A 25 -5.06 -5.20 -7.21
C MET A 25 -6.49 -5.04 -7.74
N VAL A 26 -6.86 -3.83 -8.16
CA VAL A 26 -8.23 -3.51 -8.58
C VAL A 26 -8.29 -2.91 -9.98
N SER A 27 -9.50 -2.76 -10.53
CA SER A 27 -9.67 -2.03 -11.78
C SER A 27 -9.30 -0.55 -11.60
N ARG A 28 -8.88 0.13 -12.69
CA ARG A 28 -8.61 1.59 -12.62
C ARG A 28 -9.84 2.38 -12.18
N ALA A 29 -11.04 1.94 -12.57
CA ALA A 29 -12.30 2.57 -12.16
C ALA A 29 -12.55 2.42 -10.66
N ASP A 30 -12.35 1.22 -10.10
CA ASP A 30 -12.48 0.97 -8.66
C ASP A 30 -11.44 1.73 -7.85
N ALA A 31 -10.18 1.71 -8.26
CA ALA A 31 -9.13 2.49 -7.60
C ALA A 31 -9.50 3.98 -7.56
N LYS A 32 -9.88 4.57 -8.71
CA LYS A 32 -10.27 5.98 -8.79
C LYS A 32 -11.47 6.29 -7.89
N ARG A 33 -12.47 5.41 -7.86
CA ARG A 33 -13.65 5.54 -7.00
C ARG A 33 -13.26 5.48 -5.52
N LEU A 34 -12.57 4.44 -5.10
CA LEU A 34 -12.19 4.17 -3.71
C LEU A 34 -11.26 5.25 -3.15
N ILE A 35 -10.29 5.70 -3.95
CA ILE A 35 -9.40 6.82 -3.59
C ILE A 35 -10.20 8.12 -3.47
N ARG A 36 -11.11 8.41 -4.41
CA ARG A 36 -11.94 9.62 -4.38
C ARG A 36 -12.82 9.71 -3.13
N VAL A 37 -13.37 8.58 -2.68
CA VAL A 37 -14.23 8.54 -1.48
C VAL A 37 -13.45 8.34 -0.18
N GLY A 38 -12.11 8.36 -0.22
CA GLY A 38 -11.26 8.21 0.96
C GLY A 38 -11.26 6.79 1.57
N LEU A 39 -11.74 5.78 0.85
CA LEU A 39 -11.72 4.39 1.31
C LEU A 39 -10.44 3.65 0.94
N ALA A 40 -9.60 4.23 0.08
CA ALA A 40 -8.31 3.67 -0.27
C ALA A 40 -7.27 4.75 -0.60
N GLN A 41 -6.00 4.35 -0.62
CA GLN A 41 -4.88 5.14 -1.14
C GLN A 41 -4.14 4.35 -2.22
N PRO A 42 -3.52 5.01 -3.21
CA PRO A 42 -2.70 4.32 -4.20
C PRO A 42 -1.51 3.64 -3.53
N ASP A 43 -1.14 2.46 -4.04
CA ASP A 43 0.04 1.73 -3.61
C ASP A 43 0.89 1.40 -4.84
N ASP A 44 2.01 2.10 -4.98
CA ASP A 44 2.93 2.00 -6.12
C ASP A 44 4.30 1.43 -5.71
N LEU A 45 4.44 1.03 -4.44
CA LEU A 45 5.66 0.46 -3.88
C LEU A 45 6.12 -0.81 -4.62
N ASP A 46 5.17 -1.63 -5.08
CA ASP A 46 5.50 -2.85 -5.86
C ASP A 46 6.05 -2.52 -7.25
N THR A 47 5.72 -1.37 -7.83
CA THR A 47 6.19 -0.96 -9.16
C THR A 47 7.50 -0.19 -9.14
N ARG A 48 7.86 0.37 -7.98
CA ARG A 48 9.11 1.14 -7.78
C ARG A 48 10.36 0.26 -7.75
N THR A 49 11.53 0.83 -8.01
CA THR A 49 12.81 0.13 -7.81
C THR A 49 13.10 -0.04 -6.32
N ILE A 50 14.06 -0.90 -5.96
CA ILE A 50 14.48 -1.03 -4.56
C ILE A 50 14.99 0.30 -3.99
N ASP A 51 15.74 1.08 -4.77
CA ASP A 51 16.27 2.38 -4.32
C ASP A 51 15.16 3.38 -4.04
N GLU A 52 14.14 3.43 -4.90
CA GLU A 52 12.95 4.26 -4.69
C GLU A 52 12.16 3.83 -3.46
N VAL A 53 12.00 2.53 -3.23
CA VAL A 53 11.32 2.01 -2.03
C VAL A 53 12.12 2.34 -0.77
N ARG A 54 13.45 2.21 -0.79
CA ARG A 54 14.33 2.59 0.33
C ARG A 54 14.24 4.09 0.64
N ALA A 55 14.17 4.94 -0.39
CA ALA A 55 13.95 6.37 -0.21
C ALA A 55 12.61 6.67 0.48
N VAL A 56 11.54 5.95 0.12
CA VAL A 56 10.23 6.06 0.82
C VAL A 56 10.35 5.60 2.27
N ALA A 57 10.97 4.45 2.53
CA ALA A 57 11.19 3.96 3.89
C ALA A 57 11.94 4.99 4.74
N GLN A 58 13.00 5.61 4.19
CA GLN A 58 13.76 6.64 4.89
C GLN A 58 12.93 7.90 5.15
N ALA A 59 12.12 8.35 4.17
CA ALA A 59 11.21 9.48 4.33
C ALA A 59 10.14 9.22 5.41
N GLU A 60 9.65 7.99 5.51
CA GLU A 60 8.66 7.55 6.50
C GLU A 60 9.29 7.06 7.81
N ARG A 61 10.62 7.19 7.96
CA ARG A 61 11.39 6.74 9.13
C ARG A 61 11.15 5.27 9.50
N VAL A 62 10.98 4.44 8.50
CA VAL A 62 10.88 2.98 8.62
C VAL A 62 12.29 2.43 8.73
N ASP A 63 12.60 1.76 9.83
CA ASP A 63 13.90 1.12 10.02
C ASP A 63 14.01 -0.12 9.12
N ILE A 64 14.97 -0.10 8.22
CA ILE A 64 15.23 -1.14 7.23
C ILE A 64 16.72 -1.45 7.24
N GLY A 65 17.07 -2.70 7.53
CA GLY A 65 18.47 -3.13 7.56
C GLY A 65 19.17 -2.94 6.19
N PRO A 66 20.50 -2.84 6.17
CA PRO A 66 21.28 -2.60 4.93
C PRO A 66 21.06 -3.68 3.85
N ASN A 67 20.72 -4.90 4.28
CA ASN A 67 20.45 -6.05 3.43
C ASN A 67 18.95 -6.32 3.20
N ALA A 68 18.07 -5.39 3.59
CA ALA A 68 16.64 -5.55 3.36
C ALA A 68 16.35 -5.65 1.86
N VAL A 69 15.65 -6.73 1.48
CA VAL A 69 15.17 -6.93 0.12
C VAL A 69 13.92 -6.06 -0.12
N LYS A 70 13.57 -5.86 -1.39
CA LYS A 70 12.44 -4.98 -1.76
C LYS A 70 11.15 -5.40 -1.08
N ALA A 71 10.84 -6.69 -1.10
CA ALA A 71 9.61 -7.22 -0.48
C ALA A 71 9.51 -6.86 1.01
N ASP A 72 10.59 -7.06 1.78
CA ASP A 72 10.64 -6.75 3.21
C ASP A 72 10.54 -5.24 3.46
N THR A 73 11.22 -4.44 2.65
CA THR A 73 11.19 -2.97 2.72
C THR A 73 9.77 -2.45 2.49
N VAL A 74 9.11 -2.97 1.44
CA VAL A 74 7.72 -2.64 1.12
C VAL A 74 6.77 -3.07 2.25
N ALA A 75 6.95 -4.27 2.80
CA ALA A 75 6.15 -4.77 3.92
C ALA A 75 6.32 -3.89 5.18
N ALA A 76 7.54 -3.45 5.49
CA ALA A 76 7.82 -2.59 6.62
C ALA A 76 7.15 -1.20 6.47
N ILE A 77 7.22 -0.60 5.28
CA ILE A 77 6.51 0.66 4.98
C ILE A 77 4.99 0.49 5.18
N ARG A 78 4.43 -0.59 4.63
CA ARG A 78 2.99 -0.86 4.77
C ARG A 78 2.57 -1.08 6.22
N ALA A 79 3.38 -1.80 7.00
CA ALA A 79 3.14 -2.02 8.42
C ALA A 79 3.18 -0.70 9.21
N ARG A 80 4.16 0.17 8.94
CA ARG A 80 4.24 1.50 9.57
C ARG A 80 2.99 2.33 9.27
N ARG A 81 2.59 2.42 8.00
CA ARG A 81 1.39 3.16 7.56
C ARG A 81 0.09 2.60 8.17
N ALA A 82 0.04 1.30 8.47
CA ALA A 82 -1.10 0.69 9.14
C ALA A 82 -1.15 1.02 10.64
N LEU A 83 -0.01 1.25 11.29
CA LEU A 83 0.09 1.62 12.71
C LEU A 83 -0.17 3.12 12.98
N GLU A 84 0.01 3.99 11.98
CA GLU A 84 -0.23 5.43 12.09
C GLU A 84 -1.69 5.83 11.79
N ARG A 85 -2.58 4.85 11.60
CA ARG A 85 -4.02 5.04 11.43
C ARG A 85 -4.79 4.69 12.69
#